data_AF-A0A3E2ND20-F1
#
_entry.id   AF-A0A3E2ND20-F1
#
_cell.length_a   1.000
_cell.length_b   1.000
_cell.length_c   1.000
_cell.angle_alpha   90.00
_cell.angle_beta   90.00
_cell.angle_gamma   90.00
#
_symmetry.space_group_name_H-M   'P 1'
#
loop_
_entity.id
_entity.type
_entity.pdbx_description
1 polymer ?
#
loop_
_entity_poly.entity_id
_entity_poly.type
_entity_poly.pdbx_seq_one_letter_code
_entity_poly.pdbx_strand_id
1 'polypeptide(L)'
;MNIMGDVTMVRKERYLYFYLLLFLLMTLGAFVWQMFFPNVSEIFSVWRMSRGWQTEIALWNLGIDTGIIITLIRHNIEYAKILTLISVVLCILLGGHHLFYALTTTNGNITLHWIGTIEVFFIGGGAGIFALIKSLPRRGEIAVKRKVVTICGSVRFWNKIQEMSERLELENEYAVIGIIPHVMDRELTENEKDTLGELHRIKIDLSDAIFVVNVDGYIGESVKKEIGYAKQKGKEIIYLESTGVLGGGNSIAEII
;
A
#
# COMPACT_ATOMS: atom_id res chain seq x y z
N MET A 1 -7.33 -15.72 16.51
CA MET A 1 -7.30 -14.39 15.84
C MET A 1 -6.14 -13.58 16.40
N ASN A 2 -5.05 -13.45 15.64
CA ASN A 2 -3.76 -13.00 16.17
C ASN A 2 -3.62 -11.47 16.07
N ILE A 3 -4.14 -10.74 17.07
CA ILE A 3 -4.02 -9.27 17.20
C ILE A 3 -2.53 -8.83 17.21
N MET A 4 -1.60 -9.73 17.54
CA MET A 4 -0.16 -9.48 17.42
C MET A 4 0.34 -9.32 15.97
N GLY A 5 -0.33 -9.87 14.97
CA GLY A 5 0.10 -9.76 13.57
C GLY A 5 0.03 -8.32 13.07
N ASP A 6 -1.05 -7.61 13.37
CA ASP A 6 -1.27 -6.25 12.89
C ASP A 6 -0.40 -5.22 13.63
N VAL A 7 -0.26 -5.38 14.95
CA VAL A 7 0.64 -4.57 15.79
C VAL A 7 2.12 -4.76 15.40
N THR A 8 2.50 -5.96 14.94
CA THR A 8 3.89 -6.22 14.50
C THR A 8 4.20 -5.62 13.13
N MET A 9 3.21 -5.46 12.24
CA MET A 9 3.37 -4.78 10.94
C MET A 9 3.62 -3.27 11.13
N VAL A 10 2.79 -2.59 11.92
CA VAL A 10 2.98 -1.16 12.28
C VAL A 10 4.35 -0.91 12.93
N ARG A 11 4.87 -1.89 13.68
CA ARG A 11 6.19 -1.80 14.36
C ARG A 11 7.38 -2.01 13.43
N LYS A 12 7.20 -2.55 12.22
CA LYS A 12 8.29 -2.74 11.23
C LYS A 12 8.44 -1.53 10.32
N GLU A 13 7.37 -0.81 10.04
CA GLU A 13 7.39 0.34 9.13
C GLU A 13 8.15 1.55 9.70
N ARG A 14 8.27 1.65 11.03
CA ARG A 14 9.06 2.68 11.72
C ARG A 14 10.52 2.76 11.25
N TYR A 15 11.10 1.66 10.76
CA TYR A 15 12.47 1.67 10.25
C TYR A 15 12.59 2.48 8.96
N LEU A 16 11.57 2.44 8.09
CA LEU A 16 11.53 3.25 6.87
C LEU A 16 11.45 4.73 7.21
N TYR A 17 10.54 5.12 8.11
CA TYR A 17 10.40 6.52 8.51
C TYR A 17 11.63 7.07 9.22
N PHE A 18 12.26 6.26 10.10
CA PHE A 18 13.51 6.65 10.75
C PHE A 18 14.64 6.84 9.73
N TYR A 19 14.75 5.94 8.76
CA TYR A 19 15.73 6.08 7.68
C TYR A 19 15.46 7.32 6.82
N LEU A 20 14.20 7.59 6.46
CA LEU A 20 13.85 8.78 5.69
C LEU A 20 14.15 10.08 6.45
N LEU A 21 14.01 10.11 7.77
CA LEU A 21 14.44 11.24 8.59
C LEU A 21 15.97 11.42 8.54
N LEU A 22 16.72 10.33 8.66
CA LEU A 22 18.19 10.35 8.54
C LEU A 22 18.61 10.86 7.15
N PHE A 23 18.01 10.31 6.09
CA PHE A 23 18.32 10.69 4.72
C PHE A 23 17.97 12.16 4.46
N LEU A 24 16.81 12.64 4.95
CA LEU A 24 16.42 14.04 4.87
C LEU A 24 17.45 14.97 5.53
N LEU A 25 18.01 14.60 6.68
CA LEU A 25 19.06 15.41 7.33
C LEU A 25 20.32 15.50 6.46
N MET A 26 20.71 14.40 5.82
CA MET A 26 21.87 14.35 4.93
C MET A 26 21.65 15.19 3.67
N THR A 27 20.49 15.05 3.01
CA THR A 27 20.17 15.78 1.77
C THR A 27 19.93 17.27 2.02
N LEU A 28 19.36 17.65 3.17
CA LEU A 28 19.30 19.06 3.59
C LEU A 28 20.71 19.64 3.80
N GLY A 29 21.61 18.89 4.42
CA GLY A 29 23.02 19.27 4.55
C GLY A 29 23.67 19.48 3.18
N ALA A 30 23.49 18.52 2.27
CA ALA A 30 23.97 18.59 0.89
C ALA A 30 23.42 19.80 0.13
N PHE A 31 22.10 20.03 0.21
CA PHE A 31 21.43 21.20 -0.35
C PHE A 31 22.05 22.49 0.14
N VAL A 32 22.22 22.66 1.46
CA VAL A 32 22.75 23.90 2.03
C VAL A 32 24.14 24.22 1.52
N TRP A 33 25.08 23.26 1.57
CA TRP A 33 26.45 23.57 1.17
C TRP A 33 26.58 23.73 -0.35
N GLN A 34 25.85 22.96 -1.16
CA GLN A 34 25.91 23.11 -2.62
C GLN A 34 25.25 24.40 -3.12
N MET A 35 24.18 24.85 -2.46
CA MET A 35 23.44 26.06 -2.83
C MET A 35 24.16 27.33 -2.38
N PHE A 36 24.69 27.34 -1.15
CA PHE A 36 25.20 28.56 -0.51
C PHE A 36 26.72 28.61 -0.33
N PHE A 37 27.38 27.45 -0.27
CA PHE A 37 28.81 27.33 0.00
C PHE A 37 29.53 26.46 -1.05
N PRO A 38 29.37 26.73 -2.35
CA PRO A 38 29.85 25.81 -3.37
C PRO A 38 31.39 25.64 -3.34
N ASN A 39 32.11 26.62 -2.79
CA ASN A 39 33.58 26.63 -2.65
C ASN A 39 34.14 25.45 -1.84
N VAL A 40 33.29 24.80 -1.03
CA VAL A 40 33.63 23.57 -0.33
C VAL A 40 34.09 22.48 -1.31
N SER A 41 33.49 22.36 -2.49
CA SER A 41 33.90 21.33 -3.46
C SER A 41 35.33 21.55 -3.95
N GLU A 42 35.71 22.79 -4.23
CA GLU A 42 37.02 23.12 -4.76
C GLU A 42 38.13 22.93 -3.72
N ILE A 43 37.84 23.21 -2.45
CA ILE A 43 38.81 23.12 -1.35
C ILE A 43 39.02 21.67 -0.92
N PHE A 44 37.95 20.87 -0.84
CA PHE A 44 37.96 19.57 -0.17
C PHE A 44 37.82 18.37 -1.09
N SER A 45 37.67 18.57 -2.40
CA SER A 45 37.55 17.50 -3.37
C SER A 45 38.48 17.72 -4.55
N VAL A 46 38.72 16.67 -5.33
CA VAL A 46 39.43 16.83 -6.61
C VAL A 46 38.52 17.31 -7.73
N TRP A 47 37.22 17.42 -7.45
CA TRP A 47 36.28 18.06 -8.35
C TRP A 47 36.42 19.57 -8.24
N ARG A 48 36.62 20.19 -9.40
CA ARG A 48 36.67 21.65 -9.51
C ARG A 48 35.30 22.26 -9.19
N MET A 49 35.32 23.57 -8.95
CA MET A 49 34.11 24.36 -8.82
C MET A 49 33.26 24.35 -10.09
N SER A 50 31.96 24.10 -9.95
CA SER A 50 30.96 24.41 -10.97
C SER A 50 29.65 24.84 -10.30
N ARG A 51 29.39 26.15 -10.29
CA ARG A 51 28.22 26.72 -9.61
C ARG A 51 26.90 26.22 -10.20
N GLY A 52 26.81 26.15 -11.52
CA GLY A 52 25.61 25.66 -12.21
C GLY A 52 25.29 24.21 -11.84
N TRP A 53 26.31 23.34 -11.92
CA TRP A 53 26.14 21.92 -11.60
C TRP A 53 25.77 21.68 -10.12
N GLN A 54 26.41 22.39 -9.20
CA GLN A 54 26.08 22.27 -7.77
C GLN A 54 24.68 22.80 -7.44
N THR A 55 24.26 23.90 -8.07
CA THR A 55 22.90 24.43 -7.93
C THR A 55 21.88 23.41 -8.44
N GLU A 56 22.15 22.77 -9.58
CA GLU A 56 21.26 21.75 -10.12
C GLU A 56 21.11 20.56 -9.17
N ILE A 57 22.22 20.02 -8.63
CA ILE A 57 22.17 18.94 -7.63
C ILE A 57 21.41 19.36 -6.37
N ALA A 58 21.63 20.59 -5.90
CA ALA A 58 20.90 21.12 -4.75
C ALA A 58 19.38 21.13 -5.00
N LEU A 59 18.94 21.55 -6.19
CA LEU A 59 17.52 21.56 -6.54
C LEU A 59 16.93 20.14 -6.65
N TRP A 60 17.69 19.16 -7.12
CA TRP A 60 17.28 17.75 -7.07
C TRP A 60 17.08 17.26 -5.63
N ASN A 61 17.97 17.63 -4.69
CA ASN A 61 17.81 17.32 -3.27
C ASN A 61 16.52 17.93 -2.71
N LEU A 62 16.24 19.21 -2.99
CA LEU A 62 15.01 19.88 -2.54
C LEU A 62 13.73 19.17 -3.04
N GLY A 63 13.76 18.65 -4.27
CA GLY A 63 12.65 17.87 -4.84
C GLY A 63 12.39 16.58 -4.06
N ILE A 64 13.45 15.80 -3.76
CA ILE A 64 13.34 14.58 -2.97
C ILE A 64 12.92 14.89 -1.53
N ASP A 65 13.50 15.91 -0.91
CA ASP A 65 13.19 16.36 0.45
C ASP A 65 11.71 16.70 0.61
N THR A 66 11.12 17.37 -0.37
CA THR A 66 9.69 17.67 -0.39
C THR A 66 8.85 16.39 -0.36
N GLY A 67 9.21 15.39 -1.16
CA GLY A 67 8.54 14.09 -1.17
C GLY A 67 8.67 13.36 0.18
N ILE A 68 9.84 13.43 0.81
CA ILE A 68 10.09 12.84 2.13
C ILE A 68 9.27 13.54 3.21
N ILE A 69 9.26 14.86 3.24
CA ILE A 69 8.47 15.65 4.21
C ILE A 69 6.99 15.32 4.10
N ILE A 70 6.43 15.29 2.89
CA ILE A 70 5.03 14.91 2.67
C ILE A 70 4.77 13.49 3.18
N THR A 71 5.68 12.55 2.90
CA THR A 71 5.57 11.16 3.34
C THR A 71 5.56 11.04 4.85
N LEU A 72 6.44 11.78 5.54
CA LEU A 72 6.51 11.82 7.00
C LEU A 72 5.24 12.43 7.60
N ILE A 73 4.70 13.52 7.03
CA ILE A 73 3.46 14.17 7.52
C ILE A 73 2.23 13.28 7.29
N ARG A 74 2.12 12.64 6.13
CA ARG A 74 0.97 11.81 5.74
C ARG A 74 1.03 10.40 6.34
N HIS A 75 2.18 9.98 6.88
CA HIS A 75 2.43 8.61 7.32
C HIS A 75 2.01 7.55 6.26
N ASN A 76 2.29 7.84 4.99
CA ASN A 76 1.95 6.93 3.89
C ASN A 76 3.07 5.90 3.67
N ILE A 77 2.76 4.65 3.97
CA ILE A 77 3.72 3.54 3.96
C ILE A 77 4.21 3.23 2.54
N GLU A 78 3.34 3.33 1.54
CA GLU A 78 3.71 3.03 0.16
C GLU A 78 4.69 4.08 -0.37
N TYR A 79 4.49 5.35 -0.03
CA TYR A 79 5.46 6.40 -0.36
C TYR A 79 6.78 6.19 0.39
N ALA A 80 6.72 5.77 1.66
CA ALA A 80 7.92 5.51 2.45
C ALA A 80 8.78 4.38 1.87
N LYS A 81 8.15 3.30 1.40
CA LYS A 81 8.83 2.18 0.72
C LYS A 81 9.55 2.65 -0.54
N ILE A 82 8.83 3.39 -1.41
CA ILE A 82 9.38 3.87 -2.69
C ILE A 82 10.53 4.84 -2.46
N LEU A 83 10.33 5.86 -1.61
CA LEU A 83 11.37 6.85 -1.33
C LEU A 83 12.58 6.25 -0.64
N THR A 84 12.39 5.27 0.25
CA THR A 84 13.50 4.56 0.88
C THR A 84 14.34 3.81 -0.16
N LEU A 85 13.69 3.10 -1.09
CA LEU A 85 14.39 2.40 -2.17
C LEU A 85 15.17 3.36 -3.06
N ILE A 86 14.54 4.45 -3.50
CA ILE A 86 15.19 5.49 -4.32
C ILE A 86 16.41 6.07 -3.58
N SER A 87 16.24 6.41 -2.30
CA SER A 87 17.30 6.97 -1.45
C SER A 87 18.48 6.01 -1.29
N VAL A 88 18.23 4.71 -1.08
CA VAL A 88 19.27 3.68 -1.03
C VAL A 88 20.05 3.61 -2.32
N VAL A 89 19.35 3.58 -3.46
CA VAL A 89 20.00 3.54 -4.78
C VAL A 89 20.87 4.78 -4.98
N LEU A 90 20.37 5.97 -4.65
CA LEU A 90 21.14 7.21 -4.71
C LEU A 90 22.37 7.17 -3.80
N CYS A 91 22.22 6.70 -2.55
CA CYS A 91 23.32 6.55 -1.61
C CYS A 91 24.43 5.64 -2.14
N ILE A 92 24.06 4.49 -2.73
CA ILE A 92 25.03 3.54 -3.30
C ILE A 92 25.74 4.14 -4.51
N LEU A 93 24.99 4.75 -5.43
CA LEU A 93 25.57 5.30 -6.66
C LEU A 93 26.46 6.52 -6.38
N LEU A 94 25.96 7.51 -5.66
CA LEU A 94 26.71 8.72 -5.33
C LEU A 94 27.85 8.42 -4.36
N GLY A 95 27.56 7.70 -3.28
CA GLY A 95 28.56 7.32 -2.29
C GLY A 95 29.64 6.41 -2.87
N GLY A 96 29.28 5.48 -3.76
CA GLY A 96 30.22 4.61 -4.46
C GLY A 96 31.11 5.41 -5.42
N HIS A 97 30.56 6.43 -6.07
CA HIS A 97 31.34 7.35 -6.88
C HIS A 97 32.35 8.15 -6.02
N HIS A 98 31.95 8.63 -4.84
CA HIS A 98 32.90 9.23 -3.89
C HIS A 98 33.98 8.24 -3.44
N LEU A 99 33.61 6.99 -3.12
CA LEU A 99 34.55 5.93 -2.73
C LEU A 99 35.59 5.66 -3.82
N PHE A 100 35.16 5.62 -5.09
CA PHE A 100 36.08 5.47 -6.21
C PHE A 100 37.15 6.56 -6.21
N TYR A 101 36.76 7.84 -6.08
CA TYR A 101 37.73 8.94 -6.04
C TYR A 101 38.59 8.93 -4.78
N ALA A 102 38.03 8.55 -3.62
CA ALA A 102 38.78 8.41 -2.37
C ALA A 102 39.90 7.36 -2.46
N LEU A 103 39.69 6.30 -3.25
CA LEU A 103 40.64 5.19 -3.41
C LEU A 103 41.63 5.38 -4.56
N THR A 104 41.22 6.06 -5.64
CA THR A 104 42.01 6.11 -6.89
C THR A 104 42.78 7.41 -7.10
N THR A 105 42.40 8.48 -6.41
CA THR A 105 43.04 9.78 -6.60
C THR A 105 44.40 9.82 -5.91
N THR A 106 45.46 10.09 -6.67
CA THR A 106 46.85 10.14 -6.18
C THR A 106 47.33 11.54 -5.83
N ASN A 107 46.65 12.59 -6.30
CA ASN A 107 47.02 13.98 -6.06
C ASN A 107 45.77 14.85 -5.86
N GLY A 108 45.83 15.81 -4.91
CA GLY A 108 44.72 16.72 -4.58
C GLY A 108 44.05 16.39 -3.26
N ASN A 109 43.10 17.22 -2.85
CA ASN A 109 42.36 17.02 -1.60
C ASN A 109 41.22 16.01 -1.81
N ILE A 110 41.18 14.97 -0.98
CA ILE A 110 40.18 13.90 -1.05
C ILE A 110 39.25 13.85 0.18
N THR A 111 39.31 14.84 1.07
CA THR A 111 38.53 14.86 2.31
C THR A 111 37.03 14.74 2.05
N LEU A 112 36.48 15.48 1.09
CA LEU A 112 35.05 15.41 0.75
C LEU A 112 34.67 14.04 0.17
N HIS A 113 35.60 13.35 -0.51
CA HIS A 113 35.35 11.99 -1.01
C HIS A 113 35.28 10.98 0.14
N TRP A 114 36.12 11.11 1.16
CA TRP A 114 36.00 10.27 2.36
C TRP A 114 34.74 10.59 3.16
N ILE A 115 34.37 11.86 3.32
CA ILE A 115 33.11 12.26 3.98
C ILE A 115 31.91 11.66 3.22
N GLY A 116 31.82 11.87 1.91
CA GLY A 116 30.76 11.30 1.09
C GLY A 116 30.72 9.78 1.13
N THR A 117 31.88 9.12 1.17
CA THR A 117 31.96 7.67 1.34
C THR A 117 31.39 7.22 2.68
N ILE A 118 31.78 7.85 3.78
CA ILE A 118 31.34 7.43 5.12
C ILE A 118 29.86 7.75 5.32
N GLU A 119 29.46 8.99 5.06
CA GLU A 119 28.12 9.49 5.32
C GLU A 119 27.10 8.94 4.31
N VAL A 120 27.39 9.05 3.01
CA VAL A 120 26.42 8.71 1.96
C VAL A 120 26.44 7.20 1.65
N PHE A 121 27.61 6.61 1.45
CA PHE A 121 27.70 5.19 1.07
C PHE A 121 27.44 4.26 2.27
N PHE A 122 28.25 4.36 3.31
CA PHE A 122 28.19 3.41 4.42
C PHE A 122 27.02 3.68 5.37
N ILE A 123 26.87 4.91 5.87
CA ILE A 123 25.78 5.26 6.79
C ILE A 123 24.45 5.30 6.04
N GLY A 124 24.33 6.12 4.99
CA GLY A 124 23.10 6.26 4.22
C GLY A 124 22.69 4.97 3.50
N GLY A 125 23.59 4.38 2.71
CA GLY A 125 23.31 3.12 2.00
C GLY A 125 23.06 1.96 2.97
N GLY A 126 23.91 1.80 3.98
CA GLY A 126 23.79 0.72 4.97
C GLY A 126 22.52 0.82 5.83
N ALA A 127 22.21 2.01 6.37
CA ALA A 127 21.00 2.23 7.16
C ALA A 127 19.73 2.00 6.33
N GLY A 128 19.74 2.42 5.06
CA GLY A 128 18.59 2.22 4.17
C GLY A 128 18.38 0.76 3.78
N ILE A 129 19.46 0.02 3.47
CA ILE A 129 19.38 -1.44 3.26
C ILE A 129 18.83 -2.13 4.52
N PHE A 130 19.33 -1.75 5.69
CA PHE A 130 18.83 -2.27 6.96
C PHE A 130 17.34 -1.98 7.14
N ALA A 131 16.91 -0.75 6.85
CA ALA A 131 15.51 -0.35 6.94
C ALA A 131 14.62 -1.17 5.98
N LEU A 132 15.05 -1.35 4.73
CA LEU A 132 14.35 -2.20 3.76
C LEU A 132 14.22 -3.63 4.28
N ILE A 133 15.32 -4.26 4.69
CA ILE A 133 15.33 -5.64 5.18
C ILE A 133 14.40 -5.79 6.41
N LYS A 134 14.41 -4.83 7.33
CA LYS A 134 13.56 -4.86 8.52
C LYS A 134 12.10 -4.53 8.24
N SER A 135 11.82 -3.83 7.15
CA SER A 135 10.46 -3.53 6.69
C SER A 135 9.81 -4.69 5.94
N LEU A 136 10.61 -5.64 5.43
CA LEU A 136 10.07 -6.80 4.72
C LEU A 136 9.25 -7.70 5.66
N PRO A 137 8.15 -8.29 5.17
CA PRO A 137 7.45 -9.36 5.89
C PRO A 137 8.43 -10.52 6.15
N ARG A 138 8.33 -11.19 7.30
CA ARG A 138 9.14 -12.40 7.52
C ARG A 138 8.70 -13.49 6.54
N ARG A 139 9.64 -14.34 6.12
CA ARG A 139 9.32 -15.53 5.31
C ARG A 139 8.27 -16.37 6.05
N GLY A 140 7.05 -16.42 5.53
CA GLY A 140 5.89 -17.07 6.15
C GLY A 140 4.77 -16.12 6.61
N GLU A 141 5.05 -14.82 6.78
CA GLU A 141 4.04 -13.75 6.93
C GLU A 141 3.62 -13.24 5.55
N ILE A 142 3.08 -14.10 4.69
CA ILE A 142 2.29 -13.59 3.57
C ILE A 142 0.95 -13.23 4.18
N ALA A 143 0.54 -11.95 4.09
CA ALA A 143 -0.83 -11.59 4.39
C ALA A 143 -1.72 -12.47 3.49
N VAL A 144 -2.35 -13.49 4.08
CA VAL A 144 -3.30 -14.32 3.34
C VAL A 144 -4.39 -13.38 2.90
N LYS A 145 -4.41 -13.03 1.61
CA LYS A 145 -5.47 -12.19 1.05
C LYS A 145 -6.75 -12.99 1.23
N ARG A 146 -7.55 -12.64 2.24
CA ARG A 146 -8.87 -13.20 2.45
C ARG A 146 -9.75 -12.73 1.30
N LYS A 147 -10.56 -13.64 0.77
CA LYS A 147 -11.53 -13.31 -0.28
C LYS A 147 -12.55 -12.35 0.30
N VAL A 148 -12.75 -11.21 -0.34
CA VAL A 148 -13.77 -10.23 0.04
C VAL A 148 -15.07 -10.60 -0.69
N VAL A 149 -16.17 -10.77 0.05
CA VAL A 149 -17.43 -11.23 -0.52
C VAL A 149 -18.58 -10.31 -0.10
N THR A 150 -19.32 -9.77 -1.06
CA THR A 150 -20.56 -9.05 -0.76
C THR A 150 -21.73 -10.02 -0.71
N ILE A 151 -22.51 -9.98 0.37
CA ILE A 151 -23.76 -10.76 0.42
C ILE A 151 -24.89 -9.99 -0.27
N CYS A 152 -25.52 -10.66 -1.22
CA CYS A 152 -26.68 -10.19 -1.95
C CYS A 152 -27.88 -11.09 -1.58
N GLY A 153 -28.95 -10.49 -1.06
CA GLY A 153 -30.09 -11.25 -0.56
C GLY A 153 -31.25 -10.35 -0.19
N SER A 154 -32.46 -10.89 -0.25
CA SER A 154 -33.65 -10.15 0.19
C SER A 154 -33.70 -10.09 1.71
N VAL A 155 -33.81 -8.88 2.27
CA VAL A 155 -33.88 -8.66 3.74
C VAL A 155 -35.03 -9.41 4.43
N ARG A 156 -36.04 -9.88 3.69
CA ARG A 156 -37.06 -10.82 4.21
C ARG A 156 -36.48 -12.11 4.80
N PHE A 157 -35.30 -12.53 4.32
CA PHE A 157 -34.57 -13.70 4.79
C PHE A 157 -33.40 -13.30 5.70
N TRP A 158 -33.60 -12.26 6.53
CA TRP A 158 -32.56 -11.68 7.37
C TRP A 158 -31.81 -12.71 8.22
N ASN A 159 -32.53 -13.64 8.85
CA ASN A 159 -31.91 -14.70 9.66
C ASN A 159 -30.95 -15.57 8.83
N LYS A 160 -31.32 -15.91 7.59
CA LYS A 160 -30.47 -16.70 6.70
C LYS A 160 -29.28 -15.89 6.17
N ILE A 161 -29.46 -14.59 5.92
CA ILE A 161 -28.37 -13.67 5.57
C ILE A 161 -27.33 -13.63 6.70
N GLN A 162 -27.76 -13.52 7.95
CA GLN A 162 -26.86 -13.50 9.11
C GLN A 162 -26.12 -14.83 9.28
N GLU A 163 -26.86 -15.95 9.22
CA GLU A 163 -26.28 -17.29 9.28
C GLU A 163 -25.19 -17.47 8.21
N MET A 164 -25.47 -17.10 6.95
CA MET A 164 -24.48 -17.24 5.88
C MET A 164 -23.32 -16.27 6.01
N SER A 165 -23.54 -15.06 6.54
CA SER A 165 -22.45 -14.12 6.85
C SER A 165 -21.46 -14.75 7.83
N GLU A 166 -21.98 -15.27 8.94
CA GLU A 166 -21.18 -15.90 9.99
C GLU A 166 -20.44 -17.13 9.46
N ARG A 167 -21.10 -17.99 8.68
CA ARG A 167 -20.45 -19.17 8.10
C ARG A 167 -19.33 -18.81 7.13
N LEU A 168 -19.55 -17.84 6.23
CA LEU A 168 -18.51 -17.38 5.31
C LEU A 168 -17.31 -16.78 6.06
N GLU A 169 -17.53 -16.07 7.17
CA GLU A 169 -16.46 -15.49 7.98
C GLU A 169 -15.72 -16.54 8.82
N LEU A 170 -16.42 -17.49 9.44
CA LEU A 170 -15.83 -18.45 10.39
C LEU A 170 -15.32 -19.72 9.73
N GLU A 171 -16.05 -20.26 8.75
CA GLU A 171 -15.72 -21.53 8.08
C GLU A 171 -14.81 -21.29 6.86
N ASN A 172 -15.11 -20.26 6.06
CA ASN A 172 -14.34 -19.96 4.84
C ASN A 172 -13.26 -18.89 5.05
N GLU A 173 -13.23 -18.24 6.22
CA GLU A 173 -12.32 -17.14 6.54
C GLU A 173 -12.40 -15.97 5.52
N TYR A 174 -13.59 -15.71 4.98
CA TYR A 174 -13.83 -14.59 4.05
C TYR A 174 -14.07 -13.28 4.80
N ALA A 175 -13.72 -12.17 4.16
CA ALA A 175 -14.10 -10.84 4.65
C ALA A 175 -15.46 -10.47 4.03
N VAL A 176 -16.53 -10.51 4.82
CA VAL A 176 -17.89 -10.35 4.31
C VAL A 176 -18.35 -8.90 4.40
N ILE A 177 -18.82 -8.36 3.27
CA ILE A 177 -19.54 -7.09 3.22
C ILE A 177 -21.04 -7.40 3.33
N GLY A 178 -21.56 -7.27 4.55
CA GLY A 178 -22.95 -7.58 4.86
C GLY A 178 -23.97 -6.54 4.37
N ILE A 179 -25.24 -6.97 4.43
CA ILE A 179 -26.42 -6.11 4.30
C ILE A 179 -26.70 -5.53 5.69
N ILE A 180 -26.95 -4.22 5.76
CA ILE A 180 -27.38 -3.56 7.00
C ILE A 180 -28.87 -3.27 6.84
N PRO A 181 -29.75 -3.86 7.66
CA PRO A 181 -31.18 -3.64 7.53
C PRO A 181 -31.52 -2.22 7.98
N HIS A 182 -32.52 -1.63 7.33
CA HIS A 182 -32.99 -0.31 7.71
C HIS A 182 -33.83 -0.41 8.98
N VAL A 183 -33.46 0.37 10.00
CA VAL A 183 -34.16 0.46 11.29
C VAL A 183 -35.15 1.64 11.35
N MET A 184 -35.26 2.42 10.27
CA MET A 184 -36.21 3.52 10.20
C MET A 184 -37.62 2.97 10.02
N ASP A 185 -38.55 3.36 10.89
CA ASP A 185 -39.96 2.96 10.84
C ASP A 185 -40.73 3.79 9.81
N ARG A 186 -40.30 3.72 8.55
CA ARG A 186 -41.00 4.32 7.41
C ARG A 186 -40.63 3.60 6.11
N GLU A 187 -41.50 3.74 5.11
CA GLU A 187 -41.18 3.30 3.77
C GLU A 187 -40.06 4.15 3.15
N LEU A 188 -39.20 3.50 2.38
CA LEU A 188 -38.17 4.15 1.59
C LEU A 188 -38.81 4.75 0.33
N THR A 189 -38.43 5.98 0.04
CA THR A 189 -38.73 6.62 -1.24
C THR A 189 -37.98 5.93 -2.38
N GLU A 190 -38.45 6.07 -3.63
CA GLU A 190 -37.75 5.48 -4.78
C GLU A 190 -36.32 6.00 -4.91
N ASN A 191 -36.08 7.29 -4.68
CA ASN A 191 -34.73 7.86 -4.71
C ASN A 191 -33.78 7.26 -3.66
N GLU A 192 -34.30 6.91 -2.48
CA GLU A 192 -33.51 6.22 -1.45
C GLU A 192 -33.20 4.78 -1.85
N LYS A 193 -34.17 4.08 -2.46
CA LYS A 193 -33.93 2.72 -2.99
C LYS A 193 -32.87 2.73 -4.09
N ASP A 194 -32.90 3.73 -4.97
CA ASP A 194 -31.89 3.91 -6.02
C ASP A 194 -30.51 4.19 -5.43
N THR A 195 -30.43 5.10 -4.45
CA THR A 195 -29.19 5.40 -3.72
C THR A 195 -28.63 4.15 -3.05
N LEU A 196 -29.48 3.34 -2.41
CA LEU A 196 -29.05 2.09 -1.78
C LEU A 196 -28.56 1.06 -2.81
N GLY A 197 -29.20 0.99 -3.97
CA GLY A 197 -28.74 0.17 -5.09
C GLY A 197 -27.36 0.61 -5.60
N GLU A 198 -27.09 1.91 -5.68
CA GLU A 198 -25.77 2.46 -6.03
C GLU A 198 -24.71 2.10 -4.99
N LEU A 199 -25.01 2.31 -3.71
CA LEU A 199 -24.10 1.96 -2.62
C LEU A 199 -23.81 0.45 -2.60
N HIS A 200 -24.80 -0.39 -2.91
CA HIS A 200 -24.58 -1.83 -3.01
C HIS A 200 -23.71 -2.21 -4.21
N ARG A 201 -23.83 -1.53 -5.36
CA ARG A 201 -22.92 -1.71 -6.50
C ARG A 201 -21.47 -1.36 -6.14
N ILE A 202 -21.24 -0.31 -5.36
CA ILE A 202 -19.90 0.03 -4.85
C ILE A 202 -19.36 -1.10 -3.96
N LYS A 203 -20.19 -1.68 -3.08
CA LYS A 203 -19.80 -2.87 -2.29
C LYS A 203 -19.37 -4.02 -3.20
N ILE A 204 -20.11 -4.28 -4.29
CA ILE A 204 -19.74 -5.33 -5.26
C ILE A 204 -18.40 -5.00 -5.95
N ASP A 205 -18.16 -3.73 -6.31
CA ASP A 205 -16.90 -3.32 -6.94
C ASP A 205 -15.69 -3.57 -6.02
N LEU A 206 -15.85 -3.35 -4.70
CA LEU A 206 -14.83 -3.60 -3.67
C LEU A 206 -14.59 -5.09 -3.36
N SER A 207 -15.51 -5.97 -3.72
CA SER A 207 -15.43 -7.41 -3.41
C SER A 207 -14.79 -8.22 -4.51
N ASP A 208 -14.19 -9.36 -4.16
CA ASP A 208 -13.69 -10.35 -5.13
C ASP A 208 -14.86 -11.16 -5.72
N ALA A 209 -15.93 -11.38 -4.95
CA ALA A 209 -17.11 -12.15 -5.35
C ALA A 209 -18.42 -11.62 -4.72
N ILE A 210 -19.56 -12.12 -5.19
CA ILE A 210 -20.84 -12.00 -4.48
C ILE A 210 -21.33 -13.37 -4.01
N PHE A 211 -22.01 -13.38 -2.86
CA PHE A 211 -22.73 -14.54 -2.35
C PHE A 211 -24.23 -14.27 -2.34
N VAL A 212 -24.99 -15.05 -3.10
CA VAL A 212 -26.41 -14.89 -3.31
C VAL A 212 -27.20 -15.79 -2.37
N VAL A 213 -27.98 -15.19 -1.47
CA VAL A 213 -28.89 -15.89 -0.57
C VAL A 213 -30.23 -16.12 -1.27
N ASN A 214 -30.33 -17.21 -2.03
CA ASN A 214 -31.51 -17.61 -2.81
C ASN A 214 -32.33 -18.72 -2.13
N VAL A 215 -32.89 -18.42 -0.95
CA VAL A 215 -33.72 -19.38 -0.17
C VAL A 215 -34.91 -19.87 -1.00
N ASP A 216 -35.06 -21.20 -1.11
CA ASP A 216 -36.06 -21.88 -1.93
C ASP A 216 -36.06 -21.40 -3.39
N GLY A 217 -34.88 -21.03 -3.91
CA GLY A 217 -34.72 -20.44 -5.24
C GLY A 217 -35.23 -19.00 -5.41
N TYR A 218 -35.67 -18.32 -4.34
CA TYR A 218 -36.16 -16.94 -4.45
C TYR A 218 -35.05 -15.95 -4.78
N ILE A 219 -35.23 -15.16 -5.85
CA ILE A 219 -34.37 -14.02 -6.18
C ILE A 219 -35.24 -12.79 -6.46
N GLY A 220 -35.13 -11.78 -5.59
CA GLY A 220 -35.84 -10.51 -5.72
C GLY A 220 -35.27 -9.63 -6.83
N GLU A 221 -36.05 -8.65 -7.29
CA GLU A 221 -35.66 -7.79 -8.42
C GLU A 221 -34.37 -6.98 -8.18
N SER A 222 -34.17 -6.49 -6.96
CA SER A 222 -32.90 -5.82 -6.57
C SER A 222 -31.71 -6.78 -6.68
N VAL A 223 -31.86 -7.99 -6.15
CA VAL A 223 -30.81 -9.03 -6.17
C VAL A 223 -30.51 -9.49 -7.60
N LYS A 224 -31.52 -9.56 -8.48
CA LYS A 224 -31.29 -9.84 -9.92
C LYS A 224 -30.43 -8.75 -10.57
N LYS A 225 -30.69 -7.48 -10.28
CA LYS A 225 -29.88 -6.36 -10.78
C LYS A 225 -28.45 -6.42 -10.24
N GLU A 226 -28.27 -6.77 -8.96
CA GLU A 226 -26.96 -6.99 -8.33
C GLU A 226 -26.18 -8.13 -8.99
N ILE A 227 -26.82 -9.28 -9.23
CA ILE A 227 -26.24 -10.41 -9.97
C ILE A 227 -25.84 -9.98 -11.38
N GLY A 228 -26.71 -9.26 -12.10
CA GLY A 228 -26.42 -8.74 -13.43
C GLY A 228 -25.20 -7.81 -13.45
N TYR A 229 -25.12 -6.90 -12.47
CA TYR A 229 -23.98 -6.01 -12.30
C TYR A 229 -22.68 -6.77 -11.99
N ALA A 230 -22.72 -7.73 -11.08
CA ALA A 230 -21.58 -8.58 -10.74
C ALA A 230 -21.07 -9.37 -11.96
N LYS A 231 -21.98 -9.95 -12.77
CA LYS A 231 -21.63 -10.61 -14.04
C LYS A 231 -20.93 -9.66 -15.00
N GLN A 232 -21.47 -8.45 -15.18
CA GLN A 232 -20.87 -7.44 -16.06
C GLN A 232 -19.45 -7.04 -15.63
N LYS A 233 -19.19 -7.02 -14.31
CA LYS A 233 -17.89 -6.73 -13.71
C LYS A 233 -16.95 -7.94 -13.67
N GLY A 234 -17.37 -9.10 -14.17
CA GLY A 234 -16.59 -10.34 -14.12
C GLY A 234 -16.34 -10.86 -12.70
N LYS A 235 -17.22 -10.52 -11.75
CA LYS A 235 -17.13 -11.02 -10.36
C LYS A 235 -17.61 -12.47 -10.31
N GLU A 236 -16.99 -13.26 -9.46
CA GLU A 236 -17.48 -14.61 -9.15
C GLU A 236 -18.82 -14.54 -8.42
N ILE A 237 -19.72 -15.47 -8.73
CA ILE A 237 -21.07 -15.53 -8.18
C ILE A 237 -21.30 -16.89 -7.57
N ILE A 238 -21.54 -16.91 -6.27
CA ILE A 238 -21.76 -18.11 -5.48
C ILE A 238 -23.20 -18.07 -5.00
N TYR A 239 -23.93 -19.18 -5.11
CA TYR A 239 -25.32 -19.29 -4.66
C TYR A 239 -25.43 -20.19 -3.42
N LEU A 240 -26.37 -19.86 -2.53
CA LEU A 240 -26.74 -20.71 -1.40
C LEU A 240 -27.30 -22.05 -1.89
N GLU A 241 -28.25 -22.00 -2.81
CA GLU A 241 -28.89 -23.18 -3.40
C GLU A 241 -28.54 -23.28 -4.87
N SER A 242 -28.40 -24.52 -5.36
CA SER A 242 -28.16 -24.77 -6.78
C SER A 242 -29.30 -24.19 -7.61
N THR A 243 -28.97 -23.23 -8.48
CA THR A 243 -29.90 -22.79 -9.51
C THR A 243 -29.97 -23.92 -10.54
N GLY A 244 -31.15 -24.52 -10.76
CA GLY A 244 -31.35 -25.64 -11.71
C GLY A 244 -31.10 -25.32 -13.20
N VAL A 245 -30.20 -24.39 -13.49
CA VAL A 245 -29.72 -24.03 -14.82
C VAL A 245 -28.34 -24.66 -15.01
N LEU A 246 -28.27 -25.64 -15.90
CA LEU A 246 -27.04 -26.22 -16.43
C LEU A 246 -26.14 -25.09 -16.99
N GLY A 247 -25.21 -24.56 -16.19
CA GLY A 247 -24.29 -23.51 -16.63
C GLY A 247 -23.60 -22.73 -15.53
N GLY A 248 -22.57 -23.32 -14.90
CA GLY A 248 -21.37 -22.60 -14.47
C GLY A 248 -21.39 -21.78 -13.18
N GLY A 249 -22.34 -21.99 -12.26
CA GLY A 249 -22.26 -21.44 -10.89
C GLY A 249 -21.91 -22.54 -9.90
N ASN A 250 -20.77 -22.44 -9.20
CA ASN A 250 -20.44 -23.35 -8.11
C ASN A 250 -21.42 -23.10 -6.95
N SER A 251 -22.22 -24.11 -6.58
CA SER A 251 -23.09 -24.06 -5.39
C SER A 251 -22.33 -24.59 -4.17
N ILE A 252 -22.60 -24.05 -2.98
CA ILE A 252 -22.03 -24.62 -1.74
C ILE A 252 -22.71 -25.95 -1.35
N ALA A 253 -23.86 -26.28 -1.94
CA ALA A 253 -24.53 -27.57 -1.71
C ALA A 253 -23.71 -28.78 -2.19
N GLU A 254 -22.62 -28.58 -2.94
CA GLU A 254 -21.69 -29.64 -3.36
C GLU A 254 -20.38 -29.68 -2.56
N ILE A 255 -20.18 -28.77 -1.60
CA ILE A 255 -18.90 -28.64 -0.84
C ILE A 255 -19.09 -28.94 0.67
N ILE A 256 -20.33 -29.13 1.14
CA ILE A 256 -20.66 -29.61 2.50
C ILE A 256 -21.17 -31.04 2.40
#